data_AF-A0A497PG67-F1
#
_entry.id   AF-A0A497PG67-F1
#
_cell.length_a   1.000
_cell.length_b   1.000
_cell.length_c   1.000
_cell.angle_alpha   90.00
_cell.angle_beta   90.00
_cell.angle_gamma   90.00
#
_symmetry.space_group_name_H-M   'P 1'
#
loop_
_entity.id
_entity.type
_entity.pdbx_description
1 polymer ?
#
loop_
_entity_poly.entity_id
_entity_poly.type
_entity_poly.pdbx_seq_one_letter_code
_entity_poly.pdbx_strand_id
1 'polypeptide(L)'
;MTVDTSLQESSLLFKVSQTGSTAKSIRSAPTGKNVYTRCEFRERAIRAYEDEKGVAIRLNSHQEALLKRKGRTPLLTEQFSAVIDNLCPCHEEIFRFIQDESDQVQPLSISLFVINDMIRNIMRRKPQFKDTILPQVTIPWFHWSSQAENAANPYGVVREKNTGASVSVEDDSLIIEGDGGDFWGILEARIADSTRRLRAMILPGSVGRTDPVPAYKHAHIRIGMKTPCEKANLYPEPRKELDYRFSETPKVFFEDGMEIMNTGLMFSLKVTGSKEAPLRGDVILLIGRRYSFTDETTIRLRLHVWLTAVRRAVVGGPSIEP
;
A
#
# COMPACT_ATOMS: atom_id res chain seq x y z
N MET A 1 -35.39 54.39 48.05
CA MET A 1 -34.43 53.57 47.29
C MET A 1 -35.01 53.36 45.90
N THR A 2 -34.50 54.17 44.97
CA THR A 2 -34.16 53.82 43.56
C THR A 2 -34.87 52.63 42.88
N VAL A 3 -35.83 52.94 41.98
CA VAL A 3 -35.79 52.83 40.49
C VAL A 3 -34.66 51.89 39.95
N ASP A 4 -34.83 50.91 39.06
CA ASP A 4 -35.60 50.85 37.80
C ASP A 4 -35.59 49.43 37.14
N THR A 5 -36.55 49.17 36.22
CA THR A 5 -36.55 48.37 34.94
C THR A 5 -35.70 47.06 34.79
N SER A 6 -36.05 45.98 34.08
CA SER A 6 -36.83 45.77 32.83
C SER A 6 -36.97 44.27 32.50
N LEU A 7 -38.17 43.87 32.06
CA LEU A 7 -38.46 43.15 30.80
C LEU A 7 -37.32 42.40 30.07
N GLN A 8 -37.47 41.08 29.85
CA GLN A 8 -37.50 40.44 28.51
C GLN A 8 -37.66 38.91 28.63
N GLU A 9 -38.84 38.39 28.29
CA GLU A 9 -39.01 37.01 27.82
C GLU A 9 -39.77 37.06 26.49
N SER A 10 -39.06 36.75 25.40
CA SER A 10 -39.69 36.51 24.10
C SER A 10 -38.75 35.66 23.23
N SER A 11 -39.17 34.45 22.88
CA SER A 11 -38.94 33.90 21.55
C SER A 11 -39.75 32.61 21.34
N LEU A 12 -40.90 32.77 20.70
CA LEU A 12 -41.52 31.77 19.84
C LEU A 12 -40.93 31.88 18.43
N LEU A 13 -41.04 30.76 17.68
CA LEU A 13 -40.96 30.60 16.21
C LEU A 13 -39.64 30.10 15.57
N PHE A 14 -39.66 28.77 15.37
CA PHE A 14 -39.34 28.04 14.13
C PHE A 14 -39.21 28.84 12.82
N LYS A 15 -38.04 28.68 12.15
CA LYS A 15 -37.79 28.01 10.83
C LYS A 15 -36.62 28.71 10.11
N VAL A 16 -35.62 27.94 9.69
CA VAL A 16 -35.28 27.64 8.28
C VAL A 16 -33.93 26.89 8.22
N SER A 17 -33.98 25.80 7.47
CA SER A 17 -32.91 24.99 6.85
C SER A 17 -31.55 25.69 6.61
N GLN A 18 -30.48 25.10 7.14
CA GLN A 18 -29.22 24.90 6.40
C GLN A 18 -28.62 23.54 6.75
N THR A 19 -28.48 22.70 5.74
CA THR A 19 -27.77 21.42 5.75
C THR A 19 -26.30 21.66 6.06
N GLY A 20 -25.88 21.31 7.27
CA GLY A 20 -24.48 21.29 7.68
C GLY A 20 -23.71 20.20 6.95
N SER A 21 -22.90 20.61 5.97
CA SER A 21 -21.72 19.86 5.54
C SER A 21 -20.68 19.91 6.66
N THR A 22 -20.72 18.95 7.58
CA THR A 22 -19.60 18.73 8.48
C THR A 22 -18.53 17.94 7.74
N ALA A 23 -17.70 18.66 6.99
CA ALA A 23 -16.36 18.20 6.66
C ALA A 23 -15.65 17.87 7.98
N LYS A 24 -15.50 16.57 8.27
CA LYS A 24 -14.66 16.13 9.38
C LYS A 24 -13.23 16.48 9.01
N SER A 25 -12.76 17.59 9.58
CA SER A 25 -11.36 17.96 9.69
C SER A 25 -10.57 16.73 10.14
N ILE A 26 -9.78 16.18 9.23
CA ILE A 26 -8.75 15.19 9.51
C ILE A 26 -7.74 15.93 10.35
N ARG A 27 -7.80 15.73 11.68
CA ARG A 27 -6.76 16.22 12.58
C ARG A 27 -5.44 15.57 12.15
N SER A 28 -4.57 16.38 11.58
CA SER A 28 -3.17 16.07 11.35
C SER A 28 -2.53 15.64 12.68
N ALA A 29 -2.23 14.35 12.80
CA ALA A 29 -1.39 13.85 13.89
C ALA A 29 0.05 14.35 13.65
N PRO A 30 0.78 14.72 14.71
CA PRO A 30 2.12 15.27 14.57
C PRO A 30 3.09 14.23 13.99
N THR A 31 3.94 14.73 13.12
CA THR A 31 5.13 14.11 12.53
C THR A 31 6.12 13.67 13.61
N GLY A 32 6.65 12.44 13.50
CA GLY A 32 7.85 12.01 14.24
C GLY A 32 7.65 11.20 15.52
N LYS A 33 6.81 10.16 15.54
CA LYS A 33 6.98 9.11 16.56
C LYS A 33 8.15 8.22 16.16
N ASN A 34 9.05 7.96 17.11
CA ASN A 34 10.11 6.97 16.99
C ASN A 34 9.51 5.57 16.83
N VAL A 35 9.27 5.14 15.58
CA VAL A 35 8.67 3.84 15.27
C VAL A 35 9.78 2.81 15.10
N TYR A 36 9.69 1.70 15.83
CA TYR A 36 10.54 0.52 15.62
C TYR A 36 10.02 -0.33 14.46
N THR A 37 10.95 -1.00 13.78
CA THR A 37 10.64 -2.13 12.90
C THR A 37 9.85 -3.19 13.65
N ARG A 38 8.94 -3.87 12.94
CA ARG A 38 8.20 -5.02 13.50
C ARG A 38 9.05 -6.30 13.52
N CYS A 39 10.19 -6.27 12.86
CA CYS A 39 11.18 -7.34 12.84
C CYS A 39 12.46 -6.97 13.58
N GLU A 40 13.27 -7.99 13.87
CA GLU A 40 14.58 -7.85 14.51
C GLU A 40 15.70 -8.23 13.53
N PHE A 41 16.80 -7.50 13.56
CA PHE A 41 17.96 -7.71 12.72
C PHE A 41 19.13 -8.27 13.52
N ARG A 42 19.88 -9.19 12.91
CA ARG A 42 21.12 -9.73 13.49
C ARG A 42 22.27 -8.76 13.29
N GLU A 43 23.20 -8.73 14.23
CA GLU A 43 24.39 -7.88 14.15
C GLU A 43 25.17 -8.08 12.84
N ARG A 44 25.36 -9.33 12.40
CA ARG A 44 26.02 -9.64 11.13
C ARG A 44 25.39 -8.96 9.91
N ALA A 45 24.06 -8.81 9.91
CA ALA A 45 23.33 -8.21 8.79
C ALA A 45 23.43 -6.69 8.81
N ILE A 46 23.45 -6.10 10.01
CA ILE A 46 23.72 -4.67 10.21
C ILE A 46 25.13 -4.36 9.70
N ARG A 47 26.16 -5.07 10.19
CA ARG A 47 27.54 -4.88 9.77
C ARG A 47 27.75 -5.10 8.28
N ALA A 48 27.19 -6.17 7.71
CA ALA A 48 27.29 -6.42 6.27
C ALA A 48 26.71 -5.27 5.42
N TYR A 49 25.59 -4.67 5.87
CA TYR A 49 25.01 -3.52 5.19
C TYR A 49 25.86 -2.25 5.38
N GLU A 50 26.38 -2.01 6.58
CA GLU A 50 27.28 -0.90 6.90
C GLU A 50 28.57 -0.97 6.05
N ASP A 51 29.20 -2.14 5.99
CA ASP A 51 30.43 -2.39 5.24
C ASP A 51 30.21 -2.19 3.74
N GLU A 52 29.09 -2.68 3.20
CA GLU A 52 28.79 -2.55 1.78
C GLU A 52 28.47 -1.11 1.39
N LYS A 53 27.66 -0.41 2.18
CA LYS A 53 27.19 0.94 1.85
C LYS A 53 28.12 2.04 2.37
N GLY A 54 29.13 1.71 3.16
CA GLY A 54 30.05 2.68 3.75
C GLY A 54 29.37 3.64 4.75
N VAL A 55 28.37 3.15 5.48
CA VAL A 55 27.57 3.95 6.44
C VAL A 55 27.50 3.28 7.80
N ALA A 56 27.13 4.03 8.83
CA ALA A 56 26.95 3.51 10.18
C ALA A 56 25.50 3.64 10.66
N ILE A 57 24.92 2.55 11.16
CA ILE A 57 23.64 2.47 11.84
C ILE A 57 23.91 2.57 13.35
N ARG A 58 23.86 3.80 13.87
CA ARG A 58 24.15 4.09 15.28
C ARG A 58 23.10 3.49 16.21
N LEU A 59 23.44 2.39 16.89
CA LEU A 59 22.58 1.72 17.87
C LEU A 59 22.57 2.49 19.19
N ASN A 60 21.42 2.51 19.86
CA ASN A 60 21.33 3.02 21.24
C ASN A 60 21.67 1.92 22.26
N SER A 61 21.92 2.32 23.51
CA SER A 61 22.35 1.40 24.58
C SER A 61 21.36 0.25 24.82
N HIS A 62 20.05 0.47 24.58
CA HIS A 62 19.05 -0.58 24.67
C HIS A 62 19.21 -1.63 23.56
N GLN A 63 19.40 -1.20 22.31
CA GLN A 63 19.63 -2.07 21.16
C GLN A 63 20.95 -2.85 21.28
N GLU A 64 22.01 -2.21 21.77
CA GLU A 64 23.28 -2.87 22.06
C GLU A 64 23.13 -3.97 23.12
N ALA A 65 22.39 -3.69 24.20
CA ALA A 65 22.10 -4.70 25.22
C ALA A 65 21.25 -5.85 24.67
N LEU A 66 20.31 -5.58 23.76
CA LEU A 66 19.52 -6.61 23.08
C LEU A 66 20.38 -7.48 22.17
N LEU A 67 21.30 -6.89 21.40
CA LEU A 67 22.25 -7.65 20.58
C LEU A 67 23.13 -8.56 21.45
N LYS A 68 23.70 -8.06 22.54
CA LYS A 68 24.51 -8.87 23.46
C LYS A 68 23.74 -10.05 24.05
N ARG A 69 22.46 -9.85 24.39
CA ARG A 69 21.63 -10.88 25.05
C ARG A 69 20.98 -11.87 24.09
N LYS A 70 20.50 -11.40 22.93
CA LYS A 70 19.63 -12.16 22.01
C LYS A 70 20.23 -12.35 20.61
N GLY A 71 21.35 -11.70 20.29
CA GLY A 71 21.96 -11.69 18.96
C GLY A 71 21.15 -10.93 17.89
N ARG A 72 20.08 -10.23 18.29
CA ARG A 72 19.19 -9.49 17.39
C ARG A 72 18.54 -8.30 18.08
N THR A 73 18.22 -7.26 17.30
CA THR A 73 17.56 -6.04 17.79
C THR A 73 16.63 -5.46 16.73
N PRO A 74 15.47 -4.89 17.09
CA PRO A 74 14.74 -4.04 16.17
C PRO A 74 15.48 -2.71 15.95
N LEU A 75 15.24 -2.07 14.82
CA LEU A 75 15.80 -0.77 14.46
C LEU A 75 14.72 0.30 14.42
N LEU A 76 15.12 1.56 14.60
CA LEU A 76 14.24 2.72 14.54
C LEU A 76 14.17 3.25 13.11
N THR A 77 13.00 3.74 12.72
CA THR A 77 12.80 4.45 11.45
C THR A 77 13.68 5.70 11.30
N GLU A 78 14.03 6.37 12.41
CA GLU A 78 14.99 7.47 12.43
C GLU A 78 16.41 7.02 12.09
N GLN A 79 16.81 5.80 12.45
CA GLN A 79 18.12 5.25 12.08
C GLN A 79 18.23 5.03 10.57
N PHE A 80 17.16 4.53 9.92
CA PHE A 80 17.12 4.44 8.47
C PHE A 80 17.08 5.82 7.81
N SER A 81 16.39 6.78 8.42
CA SER A 81 16.36 8.15 7.90
C SER A 81 17.77 8.76 7.90
N ALA A 82 18.53 8.59 8.98
CA ALA A 82 19.92 9.02 9.07
C ALA A 82 20.85 8.31 8.07
N VAL A 83 20.60 7.02 7.78
CA VAL A 83 21.30 6.32 6.68
C VAL A 83 21.02 6.99 5.34
N ILE A 84 19.77 7.31 5.05
CA ILE A 84 19.40 8.01 3.80
C ILE A 84 20.00 9.42 3.76
N ASP A 85 20.06 10.16 4.87
CA ASP A 85 20.71 11.48 4.91
C ASP A 85 22.21 11.39 4.56
N ASN A 86 22.89 10.33 5.00
CA ASN A 86 24.31 10.12 4.70
C ASN A 86 24.55 9.65 3.26
N LEU A 87 23.65 8.83 2.71
CA LEU A 87 23.78 8.27 1.36
C LEU A 87 23.27 9.22 0.27
N CYS A 88 22.26 10.02 0.58
CA CYS A 88 21.52 10.83 -0.37
C CYS A 88 21.29 12.26 0.18
N PRO A 89 22.32 13.11 0.13
CA PRO A 89 22.22 14.51 0.55
C PRO A 89 21.08 15.31 -0.10
N CYS A 90 20.72 15.03 -1.36
CA CYS A 90 19.66 15.77 -2.06
C CYS A 90 18.55 14.87 -2.63
N HIS A 91 17.46 15.49 -3.06
CA HIS A 91 16.25 14.79 -3.55
C HIS A 91 16.51 13.92 -4.78
N GLU A 92 17.31 14.40 -5.73
CA GLU A 92 17.69 13.66 -6.94
C GLU A 92 18.47 12.38 -6.61
N GLU A 93 19.36 12.44 -5.60
CA GLU A 93 20.11 11.28 -5.12
C GLU A 93 19.21 10.26 -4.43
N ILE A 94 18.14 10.69 -3.74
CA ILE A 94 17.15 9.77 -3.17
C ILE A 94 16.45 9.00 -4.29
N PHE A 95 16.04 9.67 -5.37
CA PHE A 95 15.42 8.99 -6.51
C PHE A 95 16.35 8.01 -7.20
N ARG A 96 17.61 8.39 -7.43
CA ARG A 96 18.62 7.48 -7.96
C ARG A 96 18.83 6.26 -7.06
N PHE A 97 18.95 6.46 -5.75
CA PHE A 97 19.06 5.38 -4.79
C PHE A 97 17.86 4.42 -4.82
N ILE A 98 16.63 4.96 -4.94
CA ILE A 98 15.41 4.14 -5.05
C ILE A 98 15.48 3.25 -6.30
N GLN A 99 15.92 3.78 -7.43
CA GLN A 99 16.05 3.03 -8.69
C GLN A 99 17.17 1.98 -8.59
N ASP A 100 18.36 2.38 -8.15
CA ASP A 100 19.54 1.51 -8.11
C ASP A 100 19.34 0.30 -7.15
N GLU A 101 18.65 0.51 -6.03
CA GLU A 101 18.40 -0.54 -5.04
C GLU A 101 17.11 -1.34 -5.29
N SER A 102 16.26 -0.96 -6.26
CA SER A 102 14.95 -1.60 -6.45
C SER A 102 15.05 -3.09 -6.78
N ASP A 103 16.09 -3.49 -7.52
CA ASP A 103 16.32 -4.88 -7.90
C ASP A 103 16.77 -5.74 -6.71
N GLN A 104 17.50 -5.14 -5.77
CA GLN A 104 17.99 -5.81 -4.56
C GLN A 104 16.88 -6.12 -3.57
N VAL A 105 15.74 -5.42 -3.69
CA VAL A 105 14.57 -5.58 -2.81
C VAL A 105 13.44 -6.39 -3.44
N GLN A 106 13.66 -7.02 -4.60
CA GLN A 106 12.68 -7.90 -5.27
C GLN A 106 12.56 -9.31 -4.63
N PRO A 107 11.37 -9.94 -4.64
CA PRO A 107 10.14 -9.46 -5.29
C PRO A 107 9.32 -8.54 -4.39
N LEU A 108 8.88 -7.41 -4.95
CA LEU A 108 7.91 -6.53 -4.28
C LEU A 108 6.48 -7.02 -4.49
N SER A 109 5.63 -6.70 -3.52
CA SER A 109 4.20 -6.94 -3.53
C SER A 109 3.47 -5.61 -3.44
N ILE A 110 2.63 -5.35 -4.43
CA ILE A 110 1.90 -4.11 -4.65
C ILE A 110 0.40 -4.39 -4.59
N SER A 111 -0.34 -3.54 -3.91
CA SER A 111 -1.80 -3.58 -3.92
C SER A 111 -2.36 -2.17 -3.93
N LEU A 112 -3.02 -1.81 -5.02
CA LEU A 112 -3.60 -0.49 -5.25
C LEU A 112 -5.10 -0.57 -5.01
N PHE A 113 -5.61 0.18 -4.05
CA PHE A 113 -7.03 0.31 -3.77
C PHE A 113 -7.51 1.67 -4.23
N VAL A 114 -8.67 1.68 -4.91
CA VAL A 114 -9.35 2.91 -5.35
C VAL A 114 -10.69 3.00 -4.65
N ILE A 115 -10.91 4.09 -3.93
CA ILE A 115 -12.07 4.28 -3.07
C ILE A 115 -12.92 5.42 -3.63
N ASN A 116 -14.05 5.06 -4.24
CA ASN A 116 -15.07 5.99 -4.70
C ASN A 116 -16.46 5.30 -4.71
N ASP A 117 -17.52 6.07 -4.95
CA ASP A 117 -18.90 5.56 -4.92
C ASP A 117 -19.18 4.51 -6.00
N MET A 118 -18.56 4.62 -7.18
CA MET A 118 -18.70 3.64 -8.25
C MET A 118 -18.14 2.28 -7.82
N ILE A 119 -16.92 2.25 -7.28
CA ILE A 119 -16.30 1.02 -6.76
C ILE A 119 -17.11 0.47 -5.60
N ARG A 120 -17.57 1.31 -4.66
CA ARG A 120 -18.45 0.88 -3.56
C ARG A 120 -19.73 0.20 -4.06
N ASN A 121 -20.34 0.74 -5.11
CA ASN A 121 -21.53 0.14 -5.73
C ASN A 121 -21.24 -1.24 -6.35
N ILE A 122 -20.06 -1.41 -6.96
CA ILE A 122 -19.61 -2.73 -7.44
C ILE A 122 -19.39 -3.68 -6.26
N MET A 123 -18.73 -3.23 -5.18
CA MET A 123 -18.42 -4.06 -4.01
C MET A 123 -19.67 -4.56 -3.27
N ARG A 124 -20.78 -3.80 -3.31
CA ARG A 124 -22.08 -4.25 -2.76
C ARG A 124 -22.63 -5.51 -3.43
N ARG A 125 -22.19 -5.81 -4.65
CA ARG A 125 -22.56 -7.03 -5.39
C ARG A 125 -21.72 -8.26 -4.98
N LYS A 126 -20.68 -8.09 -4.15
CA LYS A 126 -19.90 -9.23 -3.64
C LYS A 126 -20.82 -10.16 -2.83
N PRO A 127 -20.64 -11.48 -2.92
CA PRO A 127 -21.40 -12.42 -2.10
C PRO A 127 -21.13 -12.21 -0.60
N GLN A 128 -19.90 -11.77 -0.26
CA GLN A 128 -19.44 -11.59 1.11
C GLN A 128 -18.59 -10.32 1.26
N PHE A 129 -18.57 -9.78 2.48
CA PHE A 129 -17.80 -8.59 2.85
C PHE A 129 -18.13 -7.37 1.99
N LYS A 130 -19.43 -7.08 1.81
CA LYS A 130 -19.94 -6.04 0.90
C LYS A 130 -19.44 -4.63 1.20
N ASP A 131 -19.04 -4.38 2.45
CA ASP A 131 -18.58 -3.08 2.93
C ASP A 131 -17.08 -2.83 2.72
N THR A 132 -16.34 -3.85 2.27
CA THR A 132 -14.88 -3.74 2.04
C THR A 132 -14.53 -3.54 0.56
N ILE A 133 -13.37 -2.94 0.29
CA ILE A 133 -12.90 -2.64 -1.05
C ILE A 133 -11.83 -3.64 -1.47
N LEU A 134 -12.03 -4.31 -2.60
CA LEU A 134 -11.01 -5.14 -3.24
C LEU A 134 -9.94 -4.26 -3.93
N PRO A 135 -8.69 -4.71 -4.06
CA PRO A 135 -7.68 -3.97 -4.80
C PRO A 135 -8.09 -3.85 -6.26
N GLN A 136 -7.88 -2.67 -6.85
CA GLN A 136 -8.10 -2.45 -8.28
C GLN A 136 -7.03 -3.18 -9.10
N VAL A 137 -5.77 -3.11 -8.67
CA VAL A 137 -4.66 -3.88 -9.27
C VAL A 137 -3.72 -4.44 -8.21
N THR A 138 -3.08 -5.56 -8.53
CA THR A 138 -2.12 -6.24 -7.64
C THR A 138 -0.90 -6.70 -8.42
N ILE A 139 0.28 -6.66 -7.79
CA ILE A 139 1.50 -7.34 -8.26
C ILE A 139 2.00 -8.13 -7.04
N PRO A 140 2.15 -9.46 -7.06
CA PRO A 140 1.90 -10.37 -8.17
C PRO A 140 0.41 -10.52 -8.50
N TRP A 141 0.13 -11.35 -9.50
CA TRP A 141 -1.24 -11.68 -9.89
C TRP A 141 -1.92 -12.57 -8.83
N PHE A 142 -3.01 -12.06 -8.26
CA PHE A 142 -3.96 -12.83 -7.47
C PHE A 142 -5.24 -13.04 -8.30
N HIS A 143 -5.78 -14.25 -8.33
CA HIS A 143 -7.04 -14.54 -9.01
C HIS A 143 -7.80 -15.68 -8.33
N TRP A 144 -9.06 -15.81 -8.73
CA TRP A 144 -9.93 -16.90 -8.29
C TRP A 144 -9.79 -18.11 -9.23
N SER A 145 -9.94 -19.32 -8.69
CA SER A 145 -9.97 -20.56 -9.48
C SER A 145 -10.79 -21.62 -8.74
N SER A 146 -11.80 -22.20 -9.39
CA SER A 146 -12.62 -23.25 -8.76
C SER A 146 -11.80 -24.45 -8.27
N GLN A 147 -10.76 -24.83 -9.02
CA GLN A 147 -9.87 -25.94 -8.65
C GLN A 147 -9.07 -25.71 -7.37
N ALA A 148 -8.91 -24.45 -6.95
CA ALA A 148 -8.17 -24.10 -5.75
C ALA A 148 -9.07 -24.05 -4.51
N GLU A 149 -10.39 -24.13 -4.67
CA GLU A 149 -11.34 -24.13 -3.57
C GLU A 149 -11.31 -25.45 -2.81
N ASN A 150 -11.01 -25.38 -1.52
CA ASN A 150 -11.03 -26.50 -0.59
C ASN A 150 -11.19 -26.00 0.85
N ALA A 151 -11.24 -26.89 1.84
CA ALA A 151 -11.42 -26.52 3.24
C ALA A 151 -10.35 -25.55 3.78
N ALA A 152 -9.12 -25.61 3.26
CA ALA A 152 -8.02 -24.72 3.65
C ALA A 152 -7.99 -23.42 2.83
N ASN A 153 -8.61 -23.38 1.65
CA ASN A 153 -8.77 -22.21 0.79
C ASN A 153 -10.22 -22.08 0.33
N PRO A 154 -11.16 -21.70 1.21
CA PRO A 154 -12.59 -21.69 0.88
C PRO A 154 -12.97 -20.62 -0.15
N TYR A 155 -12.07 -19.67 -0.43
CA TYR A 155 -12.28 -18.61 -1.40
C TYR A 155 -11.59 -18.84 -2.74
N GLY A 156 -10.88 -19.97 -2.91
CA GLY A 156 -10.27 -20.34 -4.19
C GLY A 156 -9.26 -19.33 -4.71
N VAL A 157 -8.71 -18.48 -3.84
CA VAL A 157 -7.75 -17.47 -4.27
C VAL A 157 -6.39 -18.13 -4.47
N VAL A 158 -5.81 -17.86 -5.62
CA VAL A 158 -4.48 -18.31 -6.02
C VAL A 158 -3.63 -17.09 -6.22
N ARG A 159 -2.37 -17.22 -5.79
CA ARG A 159 -1.32 -16.23 -5.98
C ARG A 159 -0.29 -16.83 -6.93
N GLU A 160 -0.01 -16.15 -8.03
CA GLU A 160 1.08 -16.55 -8.91
C GLU A 160 2.45 -16.28 -8.26
N LYS A 161 3.43 -17.13 -8.58
CA LYS A 161 4.79 -17.02 -8.04
C LYS A 161 5.65 -16.11 -8.91
N ASN A 162 6.55 -15.37 -8.27
CA ASN A 162 7.72 -14.74 -8.91
C ASN A 162 7.46 -13.73 -10.04
N THR A 163 6.48 -12.84 -9.91
CA THR A 163 6.46 -11.62 -10.73
C THR A 163 7.21 -10.52 -9.97
N GLY A 164 8.35 -10.07 -10.50
CA GLY A 164 9.03 -8.88 -9.99
C GLY A 164 8.26 -7.61 -10.35
N ALA A 165 8.56 -6.52 -9.65
CA ALA A 165 8.13 -5.18 -10.05
C ALA A 165 9.37 -4.35 -10.37
N SER A 166 9.38 -3.63 -11.49
CA SER A 166 10.37 -2.58 -11.73
C SER A 166 9.92 -1.29 -11.03
N VAL A 167 10.88 -0.51 -10.56
CA VAL A 167 10.64 0.83 -10.02
C VAL A 167 11.51 1.81 -10.77
N SER A 168 10.90 2.84 -11.36
CA SER A 168 11.61 3.92 -12.04
C SER A 168 11.09 5.28 -11.58
N VAL A 169 11.78 6.34 -11.98
CA VAL A 169 11.43 7.73 -11.70
C VAL A 169 11.39 8.46 -13.03
N GLU A 170 10.29 9.16 -13.29
CA GLU A 170 10.05 9.94 -14.50
C GLU A 170 9.34 11.23 -14.12
N ASP A 171 9.86 12.40 -14.49
CA ASP A 171 9.24 13.72 -14.23
C ASP A 171 8.70 13.87 -12.79
N ASP A 172 9.58 13.66 -11.79
CA ASP A 172 9.26 13.70 -10.35
C ASP A 172 8.14 12.72 -9.92
N SER A 173 7.87 11.71 -10.73
CA SER A 173 6.90 10.66 -10.45
C SER A 173 7.58 9.33 -10.22
N LEU A 174 7.20 8.66 -9.14
CA LEU A 174 7.60 7.28 -8.91
C LEU A 174 6.71 6.37 -9.76
N ILE A 175 7.34 5.56 -10.60
CA ILE A 175 6.66 4.60 -11.47
C ILE A 175 6.94 3.20 -10.94
N ILE A 176 5.90 2.39 -10.79
CA ILE A 176 5.99 0.98 -10.43
C ILE A 176 5.34 0.17 -11.55
N GLU A 177 6.08 -0.76 -12.14
CA GLU A 177 5.55 -1.63 -13.20
C GLU A 177 5.75 -3.11 -12.89
N GLY A 178 4.86 -3.95 -13.37
CA GLY A 178 5.01 -5.39 -13.25
C GLY A 178 3.78 -6.14 -13.72
N ASP A 179 3.93 -7.45 -13.81
CA ASP A 179 2.84 -8.35 -14.21
C ASP A 179 1.99 -8.74 -13.01
N GLY A 180 0.67 -8.65 -13.16
CA GLY A 180 -0.23 -8.75 -12.04
C GLY A 180 -1.69 -8.92 -12.41
N GLY A 181 -2.57 -8.66 -11.44
CA GLY A 181 -4.02 -8.78 -11.58
C GLY A 181 -4.71 -7.44 -11.74
N ASP A 182 -5.51 -7.29 -12.78
CA ASP A 182 -6.46 -6.19 -12.94
C ASP A 182 -7.88 -6.64 -12.59
N PHE A 183 -8.52 -5.93 -11.66
CA PHE A 183 -9.87 -6.23 -11.22
C PHE A 183 -10.89 -5.90 -12.32
N TRP A 184 -11.49 -6.95 -12.87
CA TRP A 184 -12.45 -6.88 -13.97
C TRP A 184 -13.92 -6.94 -13.51
N GLY A 185 -14.16 -6.71 -12.22
CA GLY A 185 -15.50 -6.76 -11.64
C GLY A 185 -15.87 -8.12 -11.06
N ILE A 186 -17.17 -8.33 -10.93
CA ILE A 186 -17.76 -9.52 -10.31
C ILE A 186 -18.53 -10.27 -11.39
N LEU A 187 -18.07 -11.48 -11.70
CA LEU A 187 -18.58 -12.31 -12.78
C LEU A 187 -19.13 -13.63 -12.23
N GLU A 188 -19.90 -14.35 -13.04
CA GLU A 188 -20.25 -15.74 -12.71
C GLU A 188 -18.99 -16.60 -12.67
N ALA A 189 -18.88 -17.50 -11.69
CA ALA A 189 -17.75 -18.40 -11.49
C ALA A 189 -17.28 -19.11 -12.79
N ARG A 190 -18.22 -19.67 -13.56
CA ARG A 190 -17.89 -20.30 -14.86
C ARG A 190 -17.19 -19.37 -15.85
N ILE A 191 -17.54 -18.07 -15.84
CA ILE A 191 -16.94 -17.07 -16.74
C ILE A 191 -15.54 -16.75 -16.24
N ALA A 192 -15.38 -16.50 -14.94
CA ALA A 192 -14.10 -16.19 -14.32
C ALA A 192 -13.05 -17.30 -14.55
N ASP A 193 -13.45 -18.57 -14.43
CA ASP A 193 -12.58 -19.73 -14.73
C ASP A 193 -12.24 -19.81 -16.24
N SER A 194 -13.22 -19.57 -17.12
CA SER A 194 -13.03 -19.68 -18.57
C SER A 194 -12.04 -18.66 -19.12
N THR A 195 -11.94 -17.48 -18.51
CA THR A 195 -11.00 -16.42 -18.91
C THR A 195 -9.52 -16.77 -18.72
N ARG A 196 -9.19 -17.91 -18.08
CA ARG A 196 -7.82 -18.44 -18.02
C ARG A 196 -7.43 -19.25 -19.26
N ARG A 197 -8.38 -19.61 -20.14
CA ARG A 197 -8.15 -20.42 -21.34
C ARG A 197 -8.61 -19.62 -22.59
N LEU A 198 -7.84 -19.71 -23.67
CA LEU A 198 -8.13 -19.11 -24.99
C LEU A 198 -9.61 -19.23 -25.38
N ARG A 199 -10.19 -18.11 -25.85
CA ARG A 199 -11.57 -17.92 -26.36
C ARG A 199 -12.65 -18.70 -25.58
N ALA A 200 -13.30 -18.00 -24.65
CA ALA A 200 -14.55 -18.47 -24.06
C ALA A 200 -15.61 -18.71 -25.15
N MET A 201 -15.80 -19.96 -25.58
CA MET A 201 -17.03 -20.36 -26.26
C MET A 201 -18.13 -20.43 -25.20
N ILE A 202 -18.88 -19.34 -25.03
CA ILE A 202 -20.10 -19.35 -24.23
C ILE A 202 -21.16 -20.05 -25.06
N LEU A 203 -21.29 -21.38 -24.88
CA LEU A 203 -22.44 -22.11 -25.37
C LEU A 203 -23.66 -21.75 -24.51
N PRO A 204 -24.79 -21.32 -25.08
CA PRO A 204 -26.05 -21.19 -24.35
C PRO A 204 -26.38 -22.55 -23.71
N GLY A 205 -26.54 -22.59 -22.38
CA GLY A 205 -26.73 -23.84 -21.62
C GLY A 205 -25.45 -24.48 -21.07
N SER A 206 -24.31 -23.78 -21.06
CA SER A 206 -23.06 -24.29 -20.49
C SER A 206 -23.21 -24.67 -19.00
N VAL A 207 -22.85 -25.91 -18.70
CA VAL A 207 -22.82 -26.49 -17.36
C VAL A 207 -21.69 -25.85 -16.55
N GLY A 208 -22.01 -25.23 -15.41
CA GLY A 208 -21.01 -24.62 -14.54
C GLY A 208 -21.63 -23.78 -13.42
N ARG A 209 -20.81 -23.44 -12.43
CA ARG A 209 -21.22 -22.60 -11.30
C ARG A 209 -21.54 -21.17 -11.76
N THR A 210 -22.66 -20.64 -11.28
CA THR A 210 -23.17 -19.31 -11.64
C THR A 210 -23.08 -18.31 -10.48
N ASP A 211 -22.59 -18.72 -9.32
CA ASP A 211 -22.41 -17.82 -8.20
C ASP A 211 -21.38 -16.73 -8.52
N PRO A 212 -21.58 -15.50 -8.00
CA PRO A 212 -20.74 -14.36 -8.33
C PRO A 212 -19.39 -14.43 -7.60
N VAL A 213 -18.30 -14.27 -8.35
CA VAL A 213 -16.92 -14.25 -7.82
C VAL A 213 -16.15 -13.02 -8.34
N PRO A 214 -15.22 -12.46 -7.56
CA PRO A 214 -14.30 -11.44 -8.06
C PRO A 214 -13.42 -12.00 -9.18
N ALA A 215 -13.34 -11.28 -10.30
CA ALA A 215 -12.54 -11.67 -11.44
C ALA A 215 -11.32 -10.75 -11.59
N TYR A 216 -10.13 -11.34 -11.62
CA TYR A 216 -8.88 -10.64 -11.91
C TYR A 216 -8.26 -11.22 -13.18
N LYS A 217 -7.98 -10.35 -14.14
CA LYS A 217 -7.29 -10.73 -15.37
C LYS A 217 -5.80 -10.48 -15.22
N HIS A 218 -5.00 -11.36 -15.80
CA HIS A 218 -3.56 -11.11 -15.92
C HIS A 218 -3.33 -9.92 -16.83
N ALA A 219 -2.57 -8.94 -16.36
CA ALA A 219 -2.21 -7.75 -17.11
C ALA A 219 -0.82 -7.24 -16.69
N HIS A 220 -0.14 -6.61 -17.63
CA HIS A 220 0.98 -5.73 -17.32
C HIS A 220 0.44 -4.41 -16.77
N ILE A 221 0.88 -4.05 -15.58
CA ILE A 221 0.39 -2.91 -14.81
C ILE A 221 1.53 -1.89 -14.70
N ARG A 222 1.24 -0.63 -14.98
CA ARG A 222 2.08 0.53 -14.68
C ARG A 222 1.31 1.50 -13.81
N ILE A 223 1.83 1.78 -12.62
CA ILE A 223 1.29 2.73 -11.65
C ILE A 223 2.26 3.90 -11.60
N GLY A 224 1.84 5.08 -12.06
CA GLY A 224 2.58 6.32 -11.85
C GLY A 224 2.04 7.06 -10.64
N MET A 225 2.92 7.63 -9.83
CA MET A 225 2.56 8.43 -8.68
C MET A 225 3.36 9.73 -8.67
N LYS A 226 2.65 10.85 -8.78
CA LYS A 226 3.24 12.18 -8.69
C LYS A 226 3.63 12.51 -7.26
N THR A 227 4.78 13.14 -7.09
CA THR A 227 5.22 13.70 -5.80
C THR A 227 4.92 15.22 -5.74
N PRO A 228 4.77 15.79 -4.53
CA PRO A 228 4.65 15.13 -3.23
C PRO A 228 3.27 14.47 -3.03
N CYS A 229 3.21 13.52 -2.09
CA CYS A 229 1.99 12.85 -1.66
C CYS A 229 1.52 13.32 -0.28
N GLU A 230 0.22 13.16 -0.02
CA GLU A 230 -0.39 13.60 1.24
C GLU A 230 0.15 12.83 2.45
N LYS A 231 0.31 11.51 2.31
CA LYS A 231 0.72 10.67 3.43
C LYS A 231 1.44 9.41 2.97
N ALA A 232 2.59 9.13 3.59
CA ALA A 232 3.25 7.82 3.49
C ALA A 232 3.67 7.31 4.88
N ASN A 233 3.22 6.10 5.23
CA ASN A 233 3.46 5.47 6.53
C ASN A 233 4.18 4.14 6.33
N LEU A 234 5.28 3.94 7.07
CA LEU A 234 5.88 2.62 7.23
C LEU A 234 5.04 1.80 8.22
N TYR A 235 4.95 0.49 7.99
CA TYR A 235 4.29 -0.47 8.89
C TYR A 235 2.81 -0.15 9.17
N PRO A 236 2.00 0.12 8.11
CA PRO A 236 0.59 0.47 8.28
C PRO A 236 -0.19 -0.62 9.02
N GLU A 237 -1.05 -0.20 9.95
CA GLU A 237 -2.02 -1.12 10.54
C GLU A 237 -3.05 -1.56 9.50
N PRO A 238 -3.55 -2.81 9.55
CA PRO A 238 -4.55 -3.30 8.61
C PRO A 238 -5.84 -2.47 8.69
N ARG A 239 -6.36 -2.08 7.53
CA ARG A 239 -7.61 -1.30 7.40
C ARG A 239 -8.81 -2.21 7.31
N LYS A 240 -9.85 -1.91 8.09
CA LYS A 240 -11.07 -2.73 8.14
C LYS A 240 -11.90 -2.58 6.87
N GLU A 241 -11.76 -1.45 6.18
CA GLU A 241 -12.44 -1.13 4.93
C GLU A 241 -11.81 -1.79 3.69
N LEU A 242 -10.65 -2.44 3.82
CA LEU A 242 -9.95 -3.09 2.71
C LEU A 242 -10.09 -4.61 2.73
N ASP A 243 -10.22 -5.20 1.56
CA ASP A 243 -10.36 -6.64 1.35
C ASP A 243 -9.07 -7.22 0.78
N TYR A 244 -8.24 -7.77 1.66
CA TYR A 244 -6.91 -8.29 1.32
C TYR A 244 -6.92 -9.68 0.69
N ARG A 245 -8.10 -10.28 0.41
CA ARG A 245 -8.17 -11.66 -0.09
C ARG A 245 -7.44 -11.85 -1.42
N PHE A 246 -7.53 -10.86 -2.31
CA PHE A 246 -6.83 -10.84 -3.60
C PHE A 246 -5.58 -9.97 -3.53
N SER A 247 -4.87 -10.01 -2.41
CA SER A 247 -3.66 -9.22 -2.13
C SER A 247 -2.73 -10.06 -1.27
N GLU A 248 -1.53 -9.54 -0.99
CA GLU A 248 -0.74 -10.08 0.11
C GLU A 248 -1.48 -9.93 1.43
N THR A 249 -1.13 -10.80 2.38
CA THR A 249 -1.74 -10.74 3.71
C THR A 249 -1.43 -9.39 4.35
N PRO A 250 -2.35 -8.79 5.11
CA PRO A 250 -2.12 -7.48 5.74
C PRO A 250 -0.92 -7.48 6.69
N LYS A 251 -0.54 -8.65 7.22
CA LYS A 251 0.67 -8.86 8.01
C LYS A 251 1.95 -8.51 7.23
N VAL A 252 2.02 -8.81 5.93
CA VAL A 252 3.18 -8.47 5.09
C VAL A 252 3.41 -6.97 5.07
N PHE A 253 2.36 -6.18 4.85
CA PHE A 253 2.48 -4.72 4.82
C PHE A 253 2.75 -4.14 6.21
N PHE A 254 2.15 -4.70 7.26
CA PHE A 254 2.39 -4.29 8.63
C PHE A 254 3.83 -4.55 9.08
N GLU A 255 4.42 -5.68 8.69
CA GLU A 255 5.77 -6.05 9.13
C GLU A 255 6.87 -5.46 8.24
N ASP A 256 6.67 -5.49 6.91
CA ASP A 256 7.68 -5.25 5.88
C ASP A 256 7.12 -4.44 4.70
N GLY A 257 6.34 -3.42 5.00
CA GLY A 257 5.75 -2.59 3.96
C GLY A 257 5.47 -1.16 4.38
N MET A 258 4.88 -0.46 3.43
CA MET A 258 4.44 0.92 3.55
C MET A 258 3.08 1.11 2.89
N GLU A 259 2.37 2.11 3.38
CA GLU A 259 1.15 2.64 2.77
C GLU A 259 1.43 4.04 2.26
N ILE A 260 1.01 4.32 1.03
CA ILE A 260 0.97 5.66 0.46
C ILE A 260 -0.49 6.01 0.15
N MET A 261 -0.94 7.17 0.62
CA MET A 261 -2.28 7.68 0.39
C MET A 261 -2.23 9.02 -0.32
N ASN A 262 -3.11 9.18 -1.29
CA ASN A 262 -3.35 10.47 -1.92
C ASN A 262 -4.71 10.47 -2.64
N THR A 263 -5.08 11.64 -3.17
CA THR A 263 -6.12 11.75 -4.18
C THR A 263 -5.72 11.02 -5.46
N GLY A 264 -6.68 10.40 -6.13
CA GLY A 264 -6.44 9.61 -7.34
C GLY A 264 -5.92 10.41 -8.52
N LEU A 265 -6.06 11.74 -8.52
CA LEU A 265 -5.46 12.61 -9.54
C LEU A 265 -3.93 12.62 -9.50
N MET A 266 -3.35 12.25 -8.36
CA MET A 266 -1.90 12.11 -8.17
C MET A 266 -1.38 10.73 -8.58
N PHE A 267 -2.27 9.83 -9.00
CA PHE A 267 -1.92 8.52 -9.51
C PHE A 267 -2.39 8.35 -10.95
N SER A 268 -1.54 7.77 -11.79
CA SER A 268 -1.91 7.24 -13.10
C SER A 268 -1.87 5.73 -13.08
N LEU A 269 -2.79 5.11 -13.82
CA LEU A 269 -2.81 3.67 -14.03
C LEU A 269 -2.88 3.40 -15.52
N LYS A 270 -2.01 2.49 -15.97
CA LYS A 270 -2.04 1.90 -17.29
C LYS A 270 -2.01 0.38 -17.13
N VAL A 271 -3.03 -0.27 -17.66
CA VAL A 271 -3.09 -1.73 -17.80
C VAL A 271 -2.94 -2.11 -19.28
N THR A 272 -2.50 -3.32 -19.59
CA THR A 272 -2.31 -3.80 -20.97
C THR A 272 -3.48 -3.44 -21.89
N GLY A 273 -3.19 -2.78 -23.01
CA GLY A 273 -4.20 -2.38 -24.02
C GLY A 273 -5.07 -1.17 -23.65
N SER A 274 -4.87 -0.57 -22.47
CA SER A 274 -5.53 0.68 -22.07
C SER A 274 -4.64 1.89 -22.26
N LYS A 275 -5.24 3.07 -22.37
CA LYS A 275 -4.52 4.34 -22.24
C LYS A 275 -4.26 4.60 -20.76
N GLU A 276 -3.08 5.14 -20.47
CA GLU A 276 -2.77 5.64 -19.13
C GLU A 276 -3.76 6.74 -18.74
N ALA A 277 -4.34 6.63 -17.55
CA ALA A 277 -5.36 7.54 -17.08
C ALA A 277 -5.23 7.81 -15.58
N PRO A 278 -5.59 9.04 -15.12
CA PRO A 278 -5.65 9.33 -13.71
C PRO A 278 -6.76 8.55 -13.02
N LEU A 279 -6.58 8.25 -11.73
CA LEU A 279 -7.57 7.55 -10.93
C LEU A 279 -8.61 8.54 -10.36
N ARG A 280 -9.81 8.03 -10.09
CA ARG A 280 -10.92 8.83 -9.53
C ARG A 280 -11.23 8.39 -8.10
N GLY A 281 -11.24 9.33 -7.16
CA GLY A 281 -11.46 9.06 -5.72
C GLY A 281 -10.17 8.99 -4.92
N ASP A 282 -10.22 8.43 -3.73
CA ASP A 282 -9.06 8.27 -2.86
C ASP A 282 -8.29 7.01 -3.24
N VAL A 283 -6.97 7.08 -3.21
CA VAL A 283 -6.09 5.97 -3.56
C VAL A 283 -5.23 5.57 -2.37
N ILE A 284 -5.15 4.26 -2.14
CA ILE A 284 -4.26 3.66 -1.17
C ILE A 284 -3.36 2.68 -1.92
N LEU A 285 -2.07 2.97 -1.98
CA LEU A 285 -1.05 2.10 -2.54
C LEU A 285 -0.31 1.42 -1.39
N LEU A 286 -0.37 0.10 -1.33
CA LEU A 286 0.43 -0.71 -0.42
C LEU A 286 1.61 -1.32 -1.17
N ILE A 287 2.80 -1.18 -0.59
CA ILE A 287 4.05 -1.77 -1.09
C ILE A 287 4.63 -2.58 0.05
N GLY A 288 5.03 -3.81 -0.19
CA GLY A 288 5.73 -4.61 0.80
C GLY A 288 6.45 -5.79 0.18
N ARG A 289 7.04 -6.64 1.02
CA ARG A 289 7.68 -7.86 0.54
C ARG A 289 7.36 -9.03 1.45
N ARG A 290 6.92 -10.12 0.84
CA ARG A 290 6.76 -11.38 1.55
C ARG A 290 8.11 -12.08 1.69
N TYR A 291 8.52 -12.35 2.92
CA TYR A 291 9.71 -13.13 3.23
C TYR A 291 9.40 -14.61 3.44
N SER A 292 10.31 -15.47 2.98
CA SER A 292 10.39 -16.88 3.35
C SER A 292 11.27 -17.07 4.58
N PHE A 293 11.14 -18.19 5.30
CA PHE A 293 11.95 -18.48 6.50
C PHE A 293 13.46 -18.54 6.24
N THR A 294 13.85 -18.76 4.99
CA THR A 294 15.25 -18.83 4.54
C THR A 294 15.82 -17.47 4.17
N ASP A 295 15.00 -16.42 4.11
CA ASP A 295 15.45 -15.13 3.60
C ASP A 295 16.43 -14.45 4.54
N GLU A 296 17.47 -13.89 3.93
CA GLU A 296 18.58 -13.28 4.65
C GLU A 296 18.15 -11.95 5.31
N THR A 297 18.47 -11.81 6.60
CA THR A 297 18.19 -10.61 7.38
C THR A 297 18.74 -9.33 6.75
N THR A 298 19.79 -9.44 5.94
CA THR A 298 20.39 -8.35 5.16
C THR A 298 19.45 -7.81 4.09
N ILE A 299 18.78 -8.68 3.31
CA ILE A 299 17.81 -8.25 2.28
C ILE A 299 16.61 -7.57 2.94
N ARG A 300 16.19 -8.07 4.12
CA ARG A 300 15.17 -7.41 4.92
C ARG A 300 15.61 -6.01 5.34
N LEU A 301 16.82 -5.84 5.84
CA LEU A 301 17.36 -4.53 6.21
C LEU A 301 17.37 -3.56 5.01
N ARG A 302 17.82 -4.02 3.82
CA ARG A 302 17.77 -3.23 2.59
C ARG A 302 16.38 -2.72 2.28
N LEU A 303 15.37 -3.58 2.35
CA LEU A 303 13.99 -3.19 2.10
C LEU A 303 13.58 -2.06 3.04
N HIS A 304 13.88 -2.13 4.34
CA HIS A 304 13.49 -1.10 5.29
C HIS A 304 14.18 0.24 5.03
N VAL A 305 15.44 0.23 4.62
CA VAL A 305 16.15 1.44 4.18
C VAL A 305 15.53 1.99 2.88
N TRP A 306 15.27 1.12 1.91
CA TRP A 306 14.65 1.47 0.64
C TRP A 306 13.24 2.07 0.80
N LEU A 307 12.37 1.46 1.61
CA LEU A 307 11.04 1.99 1.93
C LEU A 307 11.13 3.35 2.63
N THR A 308 12.17 3.57 3.43
CA THR A 308 12.44 4.87 4.06
C THR A 308 12.85 5.91 3.01
N ALA A 309 13.69 5.56 2.04
CA ALA A 309 14.03 6.42 0.91
C ALA A 309 12.78 6.79 0.10
N VAL A 310 11.96 5.80 -0.27
CA VAL A 310 10.68 6.01 -0.97
C VAL A 310 9.81 6.97 -0.18
N ARG A 311 9.62 6.74 1.13
CA ARG A 311 8.82 7.63 1.98
C ARG A 311 9.33 9.08 1.96
N ARG A 312 10.65 9.32 1.98
CA ARG A 312 11.22 10.67 1.93
C ARG A 312 11.03 11.33 0.58
N ALA A 313 11.24 10.58 -0.51
CA ALA A 313 11.01 11.08 -1.86
C ALA A 313 9.55 11.49 -2.04
N VAL A 314 8.61 10.67 -1.58
CA VAL A 314 7.19 10.90 -1.92
C VAL A 314 6.52 11.93 -1.02
N VAL A 315 6.90 12.08 0.25
CA VAL A 315 6.27 13.08 1.15
C VAL A 315 6.87 14.48 0.97
N GLY A 316 8.06 14.58 0.37
CA GLY A 316 8.89 15.79 0.42
C GLY A 316 9.53 15.92 1.80
N GLY A 317 10.86 15.82 1.86
CA GLY A 317 11.60 16.23 3.06
C GLY A 317 11.48 17.75 3.26
N PRO A 318 11.74 18.28 4.47
CA PRO A 318 11.99 19.71 4.60
C PRO A 318 13.10 20.07 3.61
N SER A 319 12.82 21.02 2.72
CA SER A 319 13.83 21.69 1.91
C SER A 319 14.89 22.17 2.88
N ILE A 320 16.07 21.55 2.85
CA ILE A 320 17.26 22.17 3.42
C ILE A 320 17.53 23.30 2.43
N GLU A 321 17.06 24.51 2.76
CA GLU A 321 17.52 25.71 2.06
C GLU A 321 19.04 25.78 2.19
N PRO A 322 19.74 26.14 1.10
CA PRO A 322 21.19 26.09 1.01
C PRO A 322 21.93 26.99 2.02
#